data_AF-A0A7R9VWE1-F1
#
_entry.id   AF-A0A7R9VWE1-F1
#
_cell.length_a   1.000
_cell.length_b   1.000
_cell.length_c   1.000
_cell.angle_alpha   90.00
_cell.angle_beta   90.00
_cell.angle_gamma   90.00
#
_symmetry.space_group_name_H-M   'P 1'
#
loop_
_entity.id
_entity.type
_entity.pdbx_description
1 polymer ?
#
loop_
_entity_poly.entity_id
_entity_poly.type
_entity_poly.pdbx_seq_one_letter_code
_entity_poly.pdbx_strand_id
1 'polypeptide(L)'
;NTLKADVGDVLAMLARPPAGWPMRHRTPRTDVSVDVLLPHLLAFPPSTDLHDHPLVADGTLVLQGKASCMPAHALAPSCGWTVMDCCAAPGNKTTHAAALLAAAGGGRVIAYDKDEKRLARLRANAERTGASGIIVAHACDFLSVDPDGPEGVALFTPAGGTDDAPLGRRYIGILCRWLL
;
A
#
# COMPACT_ATOMS: atom_id res chain seq x y z
N ASN A 1 -3.07 8.49 -2.04
CA ASN A 1 -2.08 7.84 -2.94
C ASN A 1 -1.19 8.93 -3.51
N THR A 2 0.04 9.03 -3.02
CA THR A 2 0.99 10.10 -3.40
C THR A 2 1.47 10.01 -4.85
N LEU A 3 1.22 8.89 -5.55
CA LEU A 3 1.47 8.79 -6.98
C LEU A 3 0.50 9.62 -7.83
N LYS A 4 -0.65 10.01 -7.27
CA LYS A 4 -1.73 10.70 -7.99
C LYS A 4 -2.07 12.07 -7.44
N ALA A 5 -2.03 12.25 -6.12
CA ALA A 5 -2.39 13.51 -5.49
C ALA A 5 -1.76 13.65 -4.11
N ASP A 6 -1.51 14.90 -3.72
CA ASP A 6 -1.11 15.25 -2.37
C ASP A 6 -2.31 15.34 -1.43
N VAL A 7 -2.03 15.29 -0.13
CA VAL A 7 -3.07 15.34 0.92
C VAL A 7 -3.91 16.61 0.82
N GLY A 8 -3.27 17.75 0.53
CA GLY A 8 -3.96 19.04 0.35
C GLY A 8 -4.98 19.00 -0.79
N ASP A 9 -4.62 18.42 -1.92
CA ASP A 9 -5.50 18.28 -3.09
C ASP A 9 -6.68 17.37 -2.78
N VAL A 10 -6.42 16.23 -2.13
CA VAL A 10 -7.46 15.28 -1.73
C VAL A 10 -8.46 15.92 -0.76
N LEU A 11 -7.98 16.68 0.23
CA LEU A 11 -8.85 17.42 1.15
C LEU A 11 -9.70 18.47 0.42
N ALA A 12 -9.13 19.16 -0.56
CA ALA A 12 -9.85 20.12 -1.39
C ALA A 12 -10.91 19.45 -2.29
N MET A 13 -10.62 18.25 -2.81
CA MET A 13 -11.56 17.44 -3.60
C MET A 13 -12.70 16.88 -2.75
N LEU A 14 -12.40 16.33 -1.57
CA LEU A 14 -13.41 15.83 -0.61
C LEU A 14 -14.35 16.95 -0.15
N ALA A 15 -13.81 18.17 -0.02
CA ALA A 15 -14.57 19.36 0.27
C ALA A 15 -15.55 19.80 -0.84
N ARG A 16 -15.44 19.23 -2.05
CA ARG A 16 -16.28 19.51 -3.22
C ARG A 16 -16.80 18.19 -3.82
N PRO A 17 -17.73 17.50 -3.13
CA PRO A 17 -18.22 16.21 -3.58
C PRO A 17 -18.87 16.31 -4.97
N PRO A 18 -18.76 15.25 -5.79
CA PRO A 18 -19.30 15.23 -7.15
C PRO A 18 -20.81 15.51 -7.17
N ALA A 19 -21.28 16.10 -8.27
CA ALA A 19 -22.71 16.31 -8.50
C ALA A 19 -23.45 14.96 -8.44
N GLY A 20 -24.49 14.86 -7.61
CA GLY A 20 -25.27 13.61 -7.42
C GLY A 20 -24.77 12.67 -6.32
N TRP A 21 -23.61 12.95 -5.67
CA TRP A 21 -23.15 12.14 -4.54
C TRP A 21 -24.10 12.29 -3.33
N PRO A 22 -24.68 11.20 -2.77
CA PRO A 22 -25.73 11.27 -1.77
C PRO A 22 -25.29 12.04 -0.52
N MET A 23 -26.14 12.96 -0.03
CA MET A 23 -25.80 13.77 1.15
C MET A 23 -25.48 12.94 2.40
N ARG A 24 -26.07 11.75 2.56
CA ARG A 24 -25.77 10.80 3.65
C ARG A 24 -24.30 10.35 3.70
N HIS A 25 -23.57 10.47 2.59
CA HIS A 25 -22.15 10.13 2.46
C HIS A 25 -21.27 11.38 2.29
N ARG A 26 -21.81 12.59 2.47
CA ARG A 26 -21.01 13.81 2.51
C ARG A 26 -20.53 14.01 3.94
N THR A 27 -19.25 13.76 4.17
CA THR A 27 -18.60 14.20 5.41
C THR A 27 -18.60 15.72 5.45
N PRO A 28 -19.08 16.34 6.55
CA PRO A 28 -18.76 17.74 6.82
C PRO A 28 -17.24 17.91 6.79
N ARG A 29 -16.74 19.03 6.25
CA ARG A 29 -15.30 19.37 6.18
C ARG A 29 -14.57 19.25 7.54
N THR A 30 -15.31 19.20 8.65
CA THR A 30 -14.81 19.23 10.02
C THR A 30 -14.35 17.88 10.58
N ASP A 31 -14.65 16.76 9.92
CA ASP A 31 -14.52 15.45 10.57
C ASP A 31 -13.42 14.56 9.98
N VAL A 32 -12.74 15.01 8.93
CA VAL A 32 -11.57 14.32 8.37
C VAL A 32 -10.32 14.81 9.08
N SER A 33 -9.57 13.89 9.67
CA SER A 33 -8.29 14.19 10.31
C SER A 33 -7.15 13.48 9.60
N VAL A 34 -5.98 14.10 9.56
CA VAL A 34 -4.74 13.45 9.11
C VAL A 34 -4.14 12.73 10.31
N ASP A 35 -3.72 11.47 10.13
CA ASP A 35 -3.09 10.71 11.20
C ASP A 35 -1.77 11.36 11.64
N VAL A 36 -1.53 11.40 12.95
CA VAL A 36 -0.35 12.05 13.55
C VAL A 36 0.95 11.35 13.17
N LEU A 37 0.93 10.02 12.98
CA LEU A 37 2.12 9.24 12.65
C LEU A 37 2.28 9.04 11.14
N LEU A 38 1.16 8.94 10.42
CA LEU A 38 1.14 8.64 9.00
C LEU A 38 0.62 9.85 8.22
N PRO A 39 1.50 10.71 7.67
CA PRO A 39 1.10 11.98 7.06
C PRO A 39 0.19 11.81 5.83
N HIS A 40 0.14 10.61 5.23
CA HIS A 40 -0.67 10.28 4.07
C HIS A 40 -1.93 9.46 4.40
N LEU A 41 -2.23 9.25 5.69
CA LEU A 41 -3.42 8.54 6.13
C LEU A 41 -4.49 9.54 6.60
N LEU A 42 -5.66 9.46 5.97
CA LEU A 42 -6.84 10.21 6.37
C LEU A 42 -7.76 9.32 7.21
N ALA A 43 -8.16 9.82 8.38
CA ALA A 43 -9.13 9.20 9.26
C ALA A 43 -10.50 9.87 9.10
N PHE A 44 -11.53 9.05 8.97
CA PHE A 44 -12.93 9.45 8.79
C PHE A 44 -13.76 8.88 9.95
N PRO A 45 -14.92 9.50 10.28
CA PRO A 45 -15.87 8.94 11.24
C PRO A 45 -16.30 7.51 10.84
N PRO A 46 -16.55 6.60 11.81
CA PRO A 46 -16.90 5.21 11.52
C PRO A 46 -18.13 4.99 10.62
N SER A 47 -19.04 5.97 10.57
CA SER A 47 -20.24 5.94 9.72
C SER A 47 -19.99 6.36 8.28
N THR A 48 -18.75 6.72 7.92
CA THR A 48 -18.41 7.20 6.58
C THR A 48 -18.17 6.04 5.63
N ASP A 49 -18.98 5.95 4.58
CA ASP A 49 -18.76 5.01 3.48
C ASP A 49 -18.18 5.76 2.27
N LEU A 50 -17.03 5.29 1.80
CA LEU A 50 -16.28 5.81 0.67
C LEU A 50 -16.11 4.78 -0.46
N HIS A 51 -16.70 3.59 -0.35
CA HIS A 51 -16.45 2.51 -1.31
C HIS A 51 -16.76 2.89 -2.76
N ASP A 52 -17.88 3.59 -2.96
CA ASP A 52 -18.31 4.06 -4.29
C ASP A 52 -17.77 5.45 -4.64
N HIS A 53 -16.93 6.04 -3.78
CA HIS A 53 -16.48 7.42 -3.97
C HIS A 53 -15.58 7.51 -5.22
N PRO A 54 -15.72 8.53 -6.08
CA PRO A 54 -14.92 8.61 -7.31
C PRO A 54 -13.41 8.58 -7.09
N LEU A 55 -12.93 9.21 -6.01
CA LEU A 55 -11.51 9.15 -5.62
C LEU A 55 -11.05 7.74 -5.22
N VAL A 56 -11.94 6.87 -4.75
CA VAL A 56 -11.61 5.46 -4.48
C VAL A 56 -11.61 4.67 -5.78
N ALA A 57 -12.60 4.92 -6.64
CA ALA A 57 -12.71 4.30 -7.95
C ALA A 57 -11.51 4.59 -8.85
N ASP A 58 -11.01 5.83 -8.86
CA ASP A 58 -9.85 6.23 -9.65
C ASP A 58 -8.49 5.89 -8.97
N GLY A 59 -8.48 5.43 -7.73
CA GLY A 59 -7.27 5.05 -7.00
C GLY A 59 -6.47 6.20 -6.38
N THR A 60 -7.01 7.40 -6.32
CA THR A 60 -6.46 8.55 -5.57
C THR A 60 -6.55 8.29 -4.06
N LEU A 61 -7.67 7.73 -3.62
CA LEU A 61 -7.89 7.18 -2.29
C LEU A 61 -7.81 5.65 -2.32
N VAL A 62 -7.10 5.09 -1.36
CA VAL A 62 -7.02 3.65 -1.15
C VAL A 62 -7.53 3.39 0.26
N LEU A 63 -8.60 2.59 0.36
CA LEU A 63 -9.16 2.20 1.65
C LEU A 63 -8.21 1.20 2.32
N GLN A 64 -7.52 1.65 3.37
CA GLN A 64 -6.52 0.88 4.08
C GLN A 64 -6.54 1.23 5.56
N GLY A 65 -6.56 0.21 6.42
CA GLY A 65 -6.48 0.41 7.86
C GLY A 65 -5.09 0.89 8.28
N LYS A 66 -5.03 1.68 9.36
CA LYS A 66 -3.79 2.25 9.92
C LYS A 66 -2.68 1.21 10.11
N ALA A 67 -2.98 0.07 10.71
CA ALA A 67 -2.03 -1.02 10.94
C ALA A 67 -1.44 -1.58 9.64
N SER A 68 -2.20 -1.56 8.53
CA SER A 68 -1.69 -2.00 7.23
C SER A 68 -0.75 -0.98 6.57
N CYS A 69 -0.75 0.27 7.00
CA CYS A 69 0.17 1.30 6.50
C CYS A 69 1.52 1.30 7.24
N MET A 70 1.52 0.85 8.50
CA MET A 70 2.69 0.81 9.36
C MET A 70 3.90 0.07 8.78
N PRO A 71 3.77 -1.13 8.16
CA PRO A 71 4.96 -1.83 7.67
C PRO A 71 5.68 -1.03 6.58
N ALA A 72 4.94 -0.58 5.57
CA ALA A 72 5.48 0.24 4.48
C ALA A 72 6.16 1.52 5.02
N HIS A 73 5.54 2.17 6.01
CA HIS A 73 6.09 3.36 6.63
C HIS A 73 7.35 3.08 7.46
N ALA A 74 7.33 2.05 8.31
CA ALA A 74 8.46 1.65 9.15
C ALA A 74 9.68 1.20 8.33
N LEU A 75 9.46 0.73 7.10
CA LEU A 75 10.56 0.38 6.21
C LEU A 75 11.36 1.60 5.77
N ALA A 76 10.72 2.77 5.67
CA ALA A 76 11.32 4.02 5.21
C ALA A 76 12.21 3.81 3.96
N PRO A 77 11.63 3.31 2.85
CA PRO A 77 12.41 2.93 1.67
C PRO A 77 13.20 4.12 1.11
N SER A 78 14.41 3.84 0.63
CA SER A 78 15.30 4.85 0.02
C SER A 78 15.38 4.69 -1.50
N CYS A 79 15.92 5.71 -2.17
CA CYS A 79 16.11 5.73 -3.61
C CYS A 79 16.89 4.50 -4.09
N GLY A 80 16.42 3.87 -5.16
CA GLY A 80 17.05 2.72 -5.80
C GLY A 80 16.85 1.39 -5.07
N TRP A 81 16.11 1.36 -3.96
CA TRP A 81 15.85 0.12 -3.26
C TRP A 81 14.94 -0.81 -4.05
N THR A 82 15.17 -2.11 -3.81
CA THR A 82 14.27 -3.18 -4.24
C THR A 82 13.56 -3.72 -3.00
N VAL A 83 12.23 -3.67 -3.02
CA VAL A 83 11.40 -4.12 -1.91
C VAL A 83 10.71 -5.40 -2.33
N MET A 84 10.77 -6.45 -1.52
CA MET A 84 10.01 -7.69 -1.76
C MET A 84 8.81 -7.79 -0.84
N ASP A 85 7.68 -8.17 -1.43
CA ASP A 85 6.44 -8.47 -0.74
C ASP A 85 6.10 -9.95 -0.99
N CYS A 86 6.24 -10.79 0.05
CA CYS A 86 6.14 -12.25 -0.08
C CYS A 86 4.72 -12.77 -0.26
N CYS A 87 3.72 -11.98 0.15
CA CYS A 87 2.31 -12.35 0.13
C CYS A 87 1.49 -11.14 -0.28
N ALA A 88 1.79 -10.65 -1.48
CA ALA A 88 1.46 -9.30 -1.87
C ALA A 88 -0.04 -9.08 -2.11
N ALA A 89 -0.77 -10.10 -2.53
CA ALA A 89 -2.16 -9.91 -2.93
C ALA A 89 -3.11 -9.73 -1.71
N PRO A 90 -4.11 -8.83 -1.76
CA PRO A 90 -4.64 -8.13 -2.93
C PRO A 90 -3.90 -6.83 -3.34
N GLY A 91 -2.79 -6.46 -2.68
CA GLY A 91 -1.87 -5.43 -3.18
C GLY A 91 -1.87 -4.09 -2.45
N ASN A 92 -2.72 -3.85 -1.45
CA ASN A 92 -2.78 -2.51 -0.80
C ASN A 92 -1.47 -2.10 -0.11
N LYS A 93 -0.75 -3.06 0.51
CA LYS A 93 0.55 -2.80 1.13
C LYS A 93 1.63 -2.58 0.06
N THR A 94 1.59 -3.41 -0.97
CA THR A 94 2.48 -3.37 -2.13
C THR A 94 2.40 -2.03 -2.86
N THR A 95 1.18 -1.53 -3.13
CA THR A 95 0.97 -0.23 -3.78
C THR A 95 1.37 0.93 -2.88
N HIS A 96 1.19 0.81 -1.56
CA HIS A 96 1.70 1.80 -0.61
C HIS A 96 3.23 1.86 -0.59
N ALA A 97 3.92 0.70 -0.57
CA ALA A 97 5.37 0.64 -0.66
C ALA A 97 5.89 1.24 -1.99
N ALA A 98 5.21 0.96 -3.10
CA ALA A 98 5.53 1.56 -4.40
C ALA A 98 5.39 3.10 -4.37
N ALA A 99 4.34 3.62 -3.72
CA ALA A 99 4.15 5.06 -3.57
C ALA A 99 5.26 5.73 -2.74
N LEU A 100 5.75 5.06 -1.69
CA LEU A 100 6.87 5.54 -0.88
C LEU A 100 8.21 5.49 -1.63
N LEU A 101 8.47 4.42 -2.40
CA LEU A 101 9.66 4.34 -3.25
C LEU A 101 9.69 5.43 -4.32
N ALA A 102 8.55 5.72 -4.95
CA ALA A 102 8.45 6.81 -5.90
C ALA A 102 8.77 8.16 -5.24
N ALA A 103 8.20 8.42 -4.06
CA ALA A 103 8.48 9.64 -3.31
C ALA A 103 9.95 9.75 -2.87
N ALA A 104 10.62 8.63 -2.62
CA ALA A 104 12.03 8.56 -2.22
C ALA A 104 13.03 8.74 -3.38
N GLY A 105 12.58 8.89 -4.63
CA GLY A 105 13.44 9.06 -5.81
C GLY A 105 13.48 7.86 -6.75
N GLY A 106 12.63 6.85 -6.53
CA GLY A 106 12.46 5.69 -7.40
C GLY A 106 13.01 4.39 -6.81
N GLY A 107 12.64 3.28 -7.45
CA GLY A 107 12.97 1.92 -7.02
C GLY A 107 11.99 0.92 -7.62
N ARG A 108 11.96 -0.30 -7.11
CA ARG A 108 11.01 -1.33 -7.56
C ARG A 108 10.48 -2.17 -6.41
N VAL A 109 9.26 -2.65 -6.57
CA VAL A 109 8.63 -3.63 -5.67
C VAL A 109 8.48 -4.95 -6.40
N ILE A 110 8.84 -6.04 -5.75
CA ILE A 110 8.74 -7.40 -6.29
C ILE A 110 7.73 -8.14 -5.42
N ALA A 111 6.59 -8.43 -6.03
CA ALA A 111 5.43 -8.98 -5.38
C ALA A 111 5.28 -10.45 -5.70
N TYR A 112 5.34 -11.29 -4.69
CA TYR A 112 5.10 -12.73 -4.79
C TYR A 112 3.72 -13.07 -4.21
N ASP A 113 2.98 -13.94 -4.90
CA ASP A 113 1.82 -14.63 -4.35
C ASP A 113 1.59 -15.92 -5.15
N LYS A 114 1.29 -17.03 -4.49
CA LYS A 114 1.05 -18.32 -5.16
C LYS A 114 -0.26 -18.38 -5.94
N ASP A 115 -1.21 -17.48 -5.63
CA ASP A 115 -2.54 -17.47 -6.24
C ASP A 115 -2.61 -16.44 -7.37
N GLU A 116 -2.60 -16.91 -8.63
CA GLU A 116 -2.71 -16.08 -9.82
C GLU A 116 -3.98 -15.21 -9.85
N LYS A 117 -5.11 -15.69 -9.31
CA LYS A 117 -6.35 -14.90 -9.26
C LYS A 117 -6.22 -13.72 -8.30
N ARG A 118 -5.54 -13.93 -7.17
CA ARG A 118 -5.24 -12.85 -6.22
C ARG A 118 -4.19 -11.90 -6.81
N LEU A 119 -3.21 -12.41 -7.55
CA LEU A 119 -2.22 -11.62 -8.26
C LEU A 119 -2.84 -10.75 -9.37
N ALA A 120 -3.86 -11.24 -10.08
CA ALA A 120 -4.62 -10.45 -11.04
C ALA A 120 -5.29 -9.22 -10.38
N ARG A 121 -5.78 -9.35 -9.13
CA ARG A 121 -6.31 -8.22 -8.36
C ARG A 121 -5.21 -7.23 -7.98
N LEU A 122 -4.03 -7.73 -7.63
CA LEU A 122 -2.86 -6.87 -7.37
C LEU A 122 -2.49 -6.07 -8.63
N ARG A 123 -2.41 -6.71 -9.80
CA ARG A 123 -2.13 -6.02 -11.08
C ARG A 123 -3.19 -4.95 -11.36
N ALA A 124 -4.48 -5.28 -11.22
CA ALA A 124 -5.56 -4.31 -11.39
C ALA A 124 -5.45 -3.13 -10.39
N ASN A 125 -5.09 -3.40 -9.14
CA ASN A 125 -4.85 -2.37 -8.13
C ASN A 125 -3.60 -1.52 -8.44
N ALA A 126 -2.54 -2.13 -8.96
CA ALA A 126 -1.33 -1.43 -9.38
C ALA A 126 -1.63 -0.46 -10.53
N GLU A 127 -2.38 -0.90 -11.55
CA GLU A 127 -2.84 -0.01 -12.62
C GLU A 127 -3.72 1.12 -12.10
N ARG A 128 -4.73 0.77 -11.28
CA ARG A 128 -5.64 1.75 -10.68
C ARG A 128 -4.90 2.79 -9.84
N THR A 129 -3.83 2.42 -9.15
CA THR A 129 -3.03 3.34 -8.32
C THR A 129 -1.89 4.03 -9.09
N GLY A 130 -1.62 3.66 -10.34
CA GLY A 130 -0.48 4.17 -11.12
C GLY A 130 0.87 3.57 -10.70
N ALA A 131 0.86 2.46 -9.95
CA ALA A 131 2.05 1.78 -9.45
C ALA A 131 2.56 0.65 -10.37
N SER A 132 1.93 0.42 -11.53
CA SER A 132 2.26 -0.68 -12.44
C SER A 132 3.69 -0.63 -12.99
N GLY A 133 4.26 0.57 -13.17
CA GLY A 133 5.66 0.74 -13.57
C GLY A 133 6.69 0.46 -12.48
N ILE A 134 6.25 0.31 -11.22
CA ILE A 134 7.11 0.11 -10.04
C ILE A 134 7.02 -1.34 -9.54
N ILE A 135 5.86 -1.99 -9.73
CA ILE A 135 5.58 -3.32 -9.17
C ILE A 135 5.77 -4.40 -10.24
N VAL A 136 6.62 -5.38 -9.93
CA VAL A 136 6.79 -6.61 -10.69
C VAL A 136 6.16 -7.77 -9.92
N ALA A 137 5.20 -8.47 -10.53
CA ALA A 137 4.40 -9.49 -9.86
C ALA A 137 4.71 -10.90 -10.38
N HIS A 138 5.11 -11.80 -9.47
CA HIS A 138 5.46 -13.20 -9.76
C HIS A 138 4.49 -14.16 -9.07
N ALA A 139 3.96 -15.09 -9.86
CA ALA A 139 3.08 -16.15 -9.36
C ALA A 139 3.91 -17.38 -8.98
N CYS A 140 4.52 -17.36 -7.80
CA CYS A 140 5.27 -18.49 -7.28
C CYS A 140 5.21 -18.54 -5.75
N ASP A 141 5.63 -19.68 -5.19
CA ASP A 141 5.87 -19.77 -3.76
C ASP A 141 7.11 -18.93 -3.42
N PHE A 142 6.97 -18.04 -2.44
CA PHE A 142 8.11 -17.23 -1.96
C PHE A 142 9.24 -18.11 -1.44
N LEU A 143 8.93 -19.26 -0.84
CA LEU A 143 9.94 -20.21 -0.33
C LEU A 143 10.78 -20.86 -1.44
N SER A 144 10.36 -20.74 -2.69
CA SER A 144 11.11 -21.24 -3.86
C SER A 144 12.03 -20.19 -4.48
N VAL A 145 12.01 -18.94 -3.99
CA VAL A 145 12.84 -17.85 -4.48
C VAL A 145 14.26 -17.98 -3.93
N ASP A 146 15.26 -17.81 -4.80
CA ASP A 146 16.67 -17.82 -4.41
C ASP A 146 17.00 -16.63 -3.49
N PRO A 147 17.34 -16.87 -2.20
CA PRO A 147 17.67 -15.80 -1.26
C PRO A 147 18.99 -15.10 -1.59
N ASP A 148 19.88 -15.75 -2.35
CA ASP A 148 21.17 -15.20 -2.80
C ASP A 148 21.09 -14.52 -4.17
N GLY A 149 19.87 -14.36 -4.70
CA GLY A 149 19.62 -13.61 -5.92
C GLY A 149 20.15 -12.16 -5.85
N PRO A 150 20.38 -11.51 -7.01
CA PRO A 150 21.03 -10.20 -7.12
C PRO A 150 20.23 -9.02 -6.54
N GLU A 151 19.13 -9.29 -5.85
CA GLU A 151 18.17 -8.29 -5.42
C GLU A 151 18.43 -7.95 -3.95
N GLY A 152 18.81 -6.71 -3.64
CA GLY A 152 18.93 -6.25 -2.25
C GLY A 152 17.52 -6.09 -1.66
N VAL A 153 17.19 -6.85 -0.61
CA VAL A 153 15.78 -7.07 -0.23
C VAL A 153 15.40 -6.40 1.09
N ALA A 154 14.42 -5.52 1.04
CA ALA A 154 13.56 -5.18 2.17
C ALA A 154 12.29 -6.05 2.14
N LEU A 155 11.95 -6.74 3.23
CA LEU A 155 10.92 -7.78 3.23
C LEU A 155 9.65 -7.35 3.98
N PHE A 156 8.48 -7.53 3.34
CA PHE A 156 7.19 -7.50 4.01
C PHE A 156 6.57 -8.90 4.09
N THR A 157 6.27 -9.33 5.31
CA THR A 157 5.44 -10.51 5.57
C THR A 157 4.07 -10.10 6.10
N PRO A 158 3.00 -10.84 5.76
CA PRO A 158 1.66 -10.53 6.23
C PRO A 158 1.54 -10.74 7.75
N ALA A 159 0.60 -10.00 8.36
CA ALA A 159 0.12 -10.26 9.71
C ALA A 159 -0.61 -11.62 9.74
N GLY A 160 0.12 -12.73 9.85
CA GLY A 160 -0.49 -14.06 9.92
C GLY A 160 0.44 -15.28 9.72
N GLY A 161 1.68 -15.11 9.27
CA GLY A 161 2.62 -16.22 9.07
C GLY A 161 3.79 -16.18 10.04
N THR A 162 3.99 -17.27 10.79
CA THR A 162 5.23 -17.56 11.52
C THR A 162 6.15 -18.28 10.56
N ASP A 163 7.15 -17.60 9.99
CA ASP A 163 8.27 -18.29 9.33
C ASP A 163 9.57 -17.57 9.65
N ASP A 164 10.48 -18.32 10.25
CA ASP A 164 11.84 -17.95 10.60
C ASP A 164 12.72 -18.01 9.34
N ALA A 165 13.08 -16.86 8.77
CA ALA A 165 14.07 -16.80 7.69
C ALA A 165 15.49 -16.93 8.28
N PRO A 166 16.39 -17.73 7.66
CA PRO A 166 17.75 -17.92 8.16
C PRO A 166 18.57 -16.62 8.03
N LEU A 167 19.01 -16.10 9.18
CA LEU A 167 19.71 -14.83 9.34
C LEU A 167 21.18 -14.90 8.87
N GLY A 168 21.52 -14.09 7.85
CA GLY A 168 22.91 -13.92 7.40
C GLY A 168 23.25 -12.61 6.66
N ARG A 169 22.27 -11.78 6.24
CA ARG A 169 22.49 -10.47 5.59
C ARG A 169 21.46 -9.43 6.07
N ARG A 170 21.65 -8.14 5.75
CA ARG A 170 20.81 -7.01 6.17
C ARG A 170 19.42 -7.03 5.49
N TYR A 171 18.59 -8.01 5.83
CA TYR A 171 17.16 -7.97 5.56
C TYR A 171 16.51 -7.11 6.64
N ILE A 172 15.91 -5.98 6.27
CA ILE A 172 14.96 -5.29 7.16
C ILE A 172 13.65 -6.04 6.99
N GLY A 173 13.49 -7.12 7.75
CA GLY A 173 12.22 -7.84 7.86
C GLY A 173 11.30 -7.10 8.80
N ILE A 174 10.27 -6.43 8.27
CA ILE A 174 9.22 -5.85 9.12
C ILE A 174 8.11 -6.88 9.22
N LEU A 175 8.23 -7.73 10.24
CA LEU A 175 7.18 -8.64 10.63
C LEU A 175 6.09 -7.83 11.34
N CYS A 176 4.99 -7.53 10.66
CA CYS A 176 3.81 -6.99 11.33
C CYS A 176 3.07 -8.11 12.06
N ARG A 177 3.62 -8.59 13.17
CA ARG A 177 2.79 -9.03 14.29
C ARG A 177 2.43 -7.76 15.08
N TRP A 178 1.24 -7.70 15.69
CA TRP A 178 0.66 -6.60 16.50
C TRP A 178 -0.61 -5.95 15.90
N LEU A 179 -1.76 -6.55 16.21
CA LEU A 179 -2.87 -5.97 16.99
C LEU A 179 -4.05 -6.96 17.02
N LEU A 180 -4.00 -7.88 18.00
CA LEU A 180 -5.18 -8.29 18.77
C LEU A 180 -5.01 -7.65 20.15
#